data_AF-A0A0C3G062-F1
#
_entry.id   AF-A0A0C3G062-F1
#
_cell.length_a   1.000
_cell.length_b   1.000
_cell.length_c   1.000
_cell.angle_alpha   90.00
_cell.angle_beta   90.00
_cell.angle_gamma   90.00
#
_symmetry.space_group_name_H-M   'P 1'
#
loop_
_entity.id
_entity.type
_entity.pdbx_description
1 polymer ?
#
loop_
_entity_poly.entity_id
_entity_poly.type
_entity_poly.pdbx_seq_one_letter_code
_entity_poly.pdbx_strand_id
1 'polypeptide(L)'
;MAGDSQASFSQSVRNRIRETYKHRCVICLAWIDTTQCAHVLDAATPGALQLRNAVTLGVLPKGYQKNALANGMVQCPNCHALFTKNRVVLSLPIPVLKYLEKYVRSTRKAVLKPLHEVRHVLR
;
A
#
# COMPACT_ATOMS: atom_id res chain seq x y z
N MET A 1 -0.46 -20.92 18.26
CA MET A 1 -1.06 -20.00 17.28
C MET A 1 0.10 -19.22 16.66
N ALA A 2 0.65 -19.72 15.55
CA ALA A 2 1.84 -19.15 14.93
C ALA A 2 1.46 -17.80 14.28
N GLY A 3 2.16 -16.74 14.67
CA GLY A 3 1.88 -15.39 14.25
C GLY A 3 2.14 -15.18 12.75
N ASP A 4 1.17 -14.54 12.10
CA ASP A 4 1.23 -13.97 10.74
C ASP A 4 2.27 -12.82 10.59
N SER A 5 3.33 -12.83 11.40
CA SER A 5 4.28 -11.73 11.58
C SER A 5 5.27 -11.59 10.41
N GLN A 6 5.30 -12.54 9.48
CA GLN A 6 6.16 -12.55 8.29
C GLN A 6 5.42 -13.12 7.07
N ALA A 7 4.22 -12.60 6.81
CA ALA A 7 3.43 -13.09 5.70
C ALA A 7 4.15 -12.78 4.37
N SER A 8 4.61 -13.81 3.66
CA SER A 8 5.26 -13.68 2.35
C SER A 8 4.27 -13.98 1.23
N PHE A 9 4.31 -13.24 0.12
CA PHE A 9 3.50 -13.57 -1.05
C PHE A 9 3.86 -14.95 -1.60
N SER A 10 2.85 -15.78 -1.89
CA SER A 10 3.03 -17.01 -2.67
C SER A 10 3.53 -16.70 -4.08
N GLN A 11 4.12 -17.68 -4.76
CA GLN A 11 4.68 -17.47 -6.10
C GLN A 11 3.61 -17.04 -7.12
N SER A 12 2.39 -17.61 -7.03
CA SER A 12 1.27 -17.23 -7.89
C SER A 12 0.85 -15.76 -7.69
N VAL A 13 0.83 -15.29 -6.43
CA VAL A 13 0.56 -13.88 -6.13
C VAL A 13 1.70 -13.00 -6.65
N ARG A 14 2.96 -13.39 -6.48
CA ARG A 14 4.11 -12.64 -7.02
C ARG A 14 4.04 -12.46 -8.54
N ASN A 15 3.68 -13.50 -9.28
CA ASN A 15 3.54 -13.43 -10.73
C ASN A 15 2.43 -12.44 -11.13
N ARG A 16 1.26 -12.50 -10.48
CA ARG A 16 0.17 -11.55 -10.71
C ARG A 16 0.53 -10.11 -10.36
N ILE A 17 1.30 -9.88 -9.29
CA ILE A 17 1.83 -8.56 -8.95
C ILE A 17 2.71 -8.06 -10.11
N ARG A 18 3.66 -8.88 -10.61
CA ARG A 18 4.53 -8.50 -11.72
C ARG A 18 3.77 -8.13 -12.99
N GLU A 19 2.77 -8.91 -13.35
CA GLU A 19 1.89 -8.65 -14.50
C GLU A 19 1.12 -7.33 -14.34
N THR A 20 0.58 -7.07 -13.14
CA THR A 20 -0.16 -5.81 -12.83
C THR A 20 0.71 -4.57 -13.09
N TYR A 21 1.99 -4.63 -12.72
CA TYR A 21 2.94 -3.54 -12.94
C TYR A 21 3.70 -3.65 -14.25
N LYS A 22 3.38 -4.64 -15.11
CA LYS A 22 4.09 -4.92 -16.37
C LYS A 22 5.61 -5.00 -16.18
N HIS A 23 6.08 -5.61 -15.08
CA HIS A 23 7.49 -5.72 -14.72
C HIS A 23 8.22 -4.38 -14.53
N ARG A 24 7.49 -3.28 -14.29
CA ARG A 24 8.07 -1.97 -13.97
C ARG A 24 8.21 -1.80 -12.48
N CYS A 25 9.33 -1.24 -12.05
CA CYS A 25 9.47 -0.79 -10.67
C CYS A 25 8.49 0.35 -10.37
N VAL A 26 7.73 0.27 -9.29
CA VAL A 26 6.77 1.32 -8.90
C VAL A 26 7.43 2.65 -8.49
N ILE A 27 8.71 2.62 -8.12
CA ILE A 27 9.45 3.81 -7.66
C ILE A 27 10.13 4.52 -8.84
N CYS A 28 11.04 3.84 -9.54
CA CYS A 28 11.80 4.46 -10.63
C CYS A 28 11.21 4.25 -12.02
N LEU A 29 10.11 3.49 -12.14
CA LEU A 29 9.41 3.18 -13.39
C LEU A 29 10.21 2.37 -14.43
N ALA A 30 11.46 2.02 -14.12
CA ALA A 30 12.31 1.21 -14.99
C ALA A 30 11.72 -0.18 -15.22
N TRP A 31 11.83 -0.66 -16.47
CA TRP A 31 11.52 -2.03 -16.85
C TRP A 31 12.70 -2.93 -16.47
N ILE A 32 12.43 -4.02 -15.77
CA ILE A 32 13.47 -4.88 -15.22
C ILE A 32 13.06 -6.35 -15.20
N ASP A 33 13.98 -7.22 -15.58
CA ASP A 33 13.75 -8.67 -15.56
C ASP A 33 13.78 -9.23 -14.14
N THR A 34 14.67 -8.69 -13.29
CA THR A 34 14.83 -9.10 -11.90
C THR A 34 14.04 -8.21 -10.95
N THR A 35 12.83 -8.66 -10.58
CA THR A 35 11.90 -7.90 -9.73
C THR A 35 11.74 -8.49 -8.33
N GLN A 36 11.65 -7.62 -7.33
CA GLN A 36 11.22 -7.95 -5.97
C GLN A 36 9.75 -7.55 -5.77
N CYS A 37 8.98 -8.39 -5.09
CA CYS A 37 7.63 -8.06 -4.68
C CYS A 37 7.64 -7.66 -3.21
N ALA A 38 7.30 -6.41 -2.93
CA ALA A 38 7.24 -5.85 -1.58
C ALA A 38 5.78 -5.59 -1.17
N HIS A 39 5.51 -5.61 0.13
CA HIS A 39 4.22 -5.19 0.67
C HIS A 39 4.17 -3.67 0.76
N VAL A 40 3.06 -3.07 0.34
CA VAL A 40 2.80 -1.62 0.49
C VAL A 40 2.64 -1.27 1.98
N LEU A 41 1.91 -2.10 2.71
CA LEU A 41 1.79 -2.04 4.17
C LEU A 41 2.58 -3.19 4.76
N ASP A 42 3.65 -2.85 5.49
CA ASP A 42 4.56 -3.83 6.08
C ASP A 42 3.83 -4.77 7.06
N ALA A 43 4.21 -6.04 7.03
CA ALA A 43 3.73 -7.08 7.93
C ALA A 43 4.54 -7.14 9.24
N ALA A 44 5.72 -6.52 9.31
CA ALA A 44 6.51 -6.44 10.53
C ALA A 44 5.83 -5.59 11.61
N THR A 45 6.24 -5.76 12.87
CA THR A 45 5.54 -5.48 14.14
C THR A 45 4.77 -4.14 14.28
N PRO A 46 5.11 -3.00 13.63
CA PRO A 46 4.25 -1.81 13.59
C PRO A 46 2.98 -1.95 12.74
N GLY A 47 2.94 -2.95 11.83
CA GLY A 47 1.95 -3.10 10.78
C GLY A 47 0.53 -3.41 11.27
N ALA A 48 0.37 -4.03 12.44
CA ALA A 48 -0.95 -4.29 13.00
C ALA A 48 -1.65 -3.00 13.47
N LEU A 49 -0.90 -2.10 14.12
CA LEU A 49 -1.43 -0.80 14.55
C LEU A 49 -1.70 0.10 13.35
N GLN A 50 -0.79 0.13 12.37
CA GLN A 50 -0.99 0.87 11.12
C GLN A 50 -2.23 0.37 10.37
N LEU A 51 -2.41 -0.94 10.26
CA LEU A 51 -3.57 -1.54 9.60
C LEU A 51 -4.87 -1.19 10.34
N ARG A 52 -4.89 -1.33 11.67
CA ARG A 52 -6.04 -0.95 12.50
C ARG A 52 -6.40 0.52 12.30
N ASN A 53 -5.41 1.41 12.38
CA ASN A 53 -5.62 2.84 12.21
C ASN A 53 -6.11 3.16 10.80
N ALA A 54 -5.57 2.52 9.76
CA ALA A 54 -6.00 2.72 8.38
C ALA A 54 -7.46 2.27 8.15
N VAL A 55 -7.89 1.17 8.79
CA VAL A 55 -9.31 0.75 8.78
C VAL A 55 -10.18 1.73 9.55
N THR A 56 -9.78 2.15 10.75
CA THR A 56 -10.52 3.13 11.57
C THR A 56 -10.68 4.48 10.89
N LEU A 57 -9.66 4.93 10.16
CA LEU A 57 -9.68 6.17 9.37
C LEU A 57 -10.44 6.04 8.05
N GLY A 58 -10.96 4.85 7.72
CA GLY A 58 -11.67 4.60 6.46
C GLY A 58 -10.78 4.63 5.22
N VAL A 59 -9.45 4.52 5.39
CA VAL A 59 -8.47 4.43 4.31
C VAL A 59 -8.51 3.04 3.67
N LEU A 60 -8.67 2.00 4.49
CA LEU A 60 -8.81 0.60 4.06
C LEU A 60 -10.19 0.05 4.43
N PRO A 61 -10.75 -0.88 3.63
CA PRO A 61 -11.99 -1.56 3.98
C PRO A 61 -11.78 -2.54 5.14
N LYS A 62 -12.86 -2.84 5.86
CA LYS A 62 -12.87 -3.95 6.82
C LYS A 62 -12.56 -5.27 6.10
N GLY A 63 -11.77 -6.13 6.71
CA GLY A 63 -11.36 -7.41 6.11
C GLY A 63 -10.19 -7.34 5.14
N TYR A 64 -9.45 -6.22 5.09
CA TYR A 64 -8.23 -6.12 4.29
C TYR A 64 -7.25 -7.26 4.59
N GLN A 65 -6.90 -8.03 3.56
CA GLN A 65 -5.97 -9.15 3.65
C GLN A 65 -4.55 -8.68 3.32
N LYS A 66 -3.61 -8.91 4.24
CA LYS A 66 -2.19 -8.51 4.07
C LYS A 66 -1.52 -9.17 2.85
N ASN A 67 -1.90 -10.41 2.54
CA ASN A 67 -1.35 -11.17 1.42
C ASN A 67 -2.12 -10.96 0.11
N ALA A 68 -3.10 -10.06 0.10
CA ALA A 68 -3.85 -9.76 -1.11
C ALA A 68 -2.92 -9.17 -2.17
N LEU A 69 -3.23 -9.47 -3.43
CA LEU A 69 -2.61 -8.85 -4.60
C LEU A 69 -2.54 -7.32 -4.49
N ALA A 70 -3.57 -6.69 -3.92
CA ALA A 70 -3.67 -5.25 -3.73
C ALA A 70 -2.65 -4.66 -2.74
N ASN A 71 -2.06 -5.47 -1.85
CA ASN A 71 -0.98 -5.05 -0.96
C ASN A 71 0.41 -5.20 -1.59
N GLY A 72 0.50 -5.71 -2.83
CA GLY A 72 1.76 -6.00 -3.51
C GLY A 72 2.21 -4.89 -4.44
N MET A 73 3.52 -4.67 -4.49
CA MET A 73 4.16 -3.79 -5.46
C MET A 73 5.46 -4.39 -6.00
N VAL A 74 5.81 -4.00 -7.23
CA VAL A 74 7.06 -4.40 -7.89
C VAL A 74 8.14 -3.36 -7.62
N GLN A 75 9.31 -3.80 -7.19
CA GLN A 75 10.49 -2.96 -6.99
C GLN A 75 11.72 -3.56 -7.68
N CYS A 76 12.59 -2.70 -8.22
CA CYS A 76 13.93 -3.13 -8.61
C CYS A 76 14.81 -3.34 -7.37
N PRO A 77 15.88 -4.14 -7.45
CA PRO A 77 16.73 -4.44 -6.30
C PRO A 77 17.23 -3.18 -5.57
N ASN A 78 17.62 -2.14 -6.33
CA ASN A 78 18.10 -0.88 -5.76
C ASN A 78 16.99 -0.14 -4.99
N CYS A 79 15.84 0.07 -5.63
CA CYS A 79 14.71 0.74 -4.99
C CYS A 79 14.17 -0.05 -3.80
N HIS A 80 14.18 -1.38 -3.88
CA HIS A 80 13.80 -2.26 -2.76
C HIS A 80 14.73 -2.05 -1.56
N ALA A 81 16.05 -2.06 -1.78
CA ALA A 81 17.02 -1.81 -0.72
C ALA A 81 16.87 -0.42 -0.08
N LEU A 82 16.58 0.61 -0.87
CA LEU A 82 16.31 1.96 -0.35
C LEU A 82 14.99 2.02 0.44
N PHE A 83 13.95 1.35 -0.06
CA PHE A 83 12.63 1.31 0.57
C PHE A 83 12.69 0.59 1.93
N THR A 84 13.28 -0.61 2.00
CA THR A 84 13.42 -1.38 3.25
C THR A 84 14.28 -0.69 4.29
N LYS A 85 15.21 0.16 3.87
CA LYS A 85 16.04 1.01 4.77
C LYS A 85 15.36 2.33 5.14
N ASN A 86 14.08 2.53 4.82
CA ASN A 86 13.33 3.76 5.05
C ASN A 86 13.97 5.01 4.44
N ARG A 87 14.75 4.87 3.34
CA ARG A 87 15.37 6.00 2.62
C ARG A 87 14.47 6.55 1.51
N VAL A 88 13.52 5.75 1.05
CA VAL A 88 12.49 6.14 0.08
C VAL A 88 11.16 5.60 0.59
N VAL A 89 10.12 6.42 0.50
CA VAL A 89 8.74 6.04 0.82
C VAL A 89 7.82 6.40 -0.32
N LEU A 90 6.74 5.64 -0.48
CA LEU A 90 5.67 5.99 -1.41
C LEU A 90 4.69 6.93 -0.71
N SER A 91 4.33 8.00 -1.41
CA SER A 91 3.28 8.91 -0.96
C SER A 91 2.01 8.69 -1.78
N LEU A 92 0.85 9.00 -1.18
CA LEU A 92 -0.39 9.06 -1.92
C LEU A 92 -0.34 10.23 -2.93
N PRO A 93 -1.07 10.15 -4.06
CA PRO A 93 -1.17 11.28 -4.99
C PRO A 93 -1.64 12.56 -4.28
N ILE A 94 -1.18 13.72 -4.76
CA ILE A 94 -1.53 15.04 -4.20
C ILE A 94 -3.05 15.22 -4.01
N PRO A 95 -3.94 14.85 -4.96
CA PRO A 95 -5.39 14.97 -4.76
C PRO A 95 -5.90 14.19 -3.54
N VAL A 96 -5.34 13.00 -3.30
CA VAL A 96 -5.68 12.16 -2.15
C VAL A 96 -5.18 12.79 -0.85
N LEU A 97 -3.95 13.33 -0.85
CA LEU A 97 -3.41 14.04 0.32
C LEU A 97 -4.25 15.26 0.68
N LYS A 98 -4.66 16.06 -0.32
CA LYS A 98 -5.57 17.21 -0.12
C LYS A 98 -6.93 16.78 0.44
N TYR A 99 -7.47 15.65 -0.02
CA TYR A 99 -8.70 15.09 0.53
C TYR A 99 -8.53 14.69 1.99
N LEU A 100 -7.45 13.98 2.33
CA LEU A 100 -7.15 13.57 3.71
C LEU A 100 -6.95 14.78 4.63
N GLU A 101 -6.23 15.80 4.18
CA GLU A 101 -6.08 17.05 4.93
C GLU A 101 -7.44 17.70 5.22
N LYS A 102 -8.30 17.84 4.19
CA LYS A 102 -9.65 18.36 4.36
C LYS A 102 -10.48 17.49 5.30
N TYR A 103 -10.37 16.17 5.19
CA TYR A 103 -11.08 15.20 6.01
C TYR A 103 -10.72 15.33 7.49
N VAL A 104 -9.43 15.47 7.80
CA VAL A 104 -8.94 15.63 9.17
C VAL A 104 -9.29 17.00 9.74
N ARG A 105 -9.20 18.07 8.94
CA ARG A 105 -9.48 19.44 9.39
C ARG A 105 -10.98 19.77 9.50
N SER A 106 -11.86 19.05 8.80
CA SER A 106 -13.29 19.36 8.78
C SER A 106 -13.97 18.95 10.09
N THR A 107 -14.55 19.92 10.80
CA THR A 107 -15.21 19.74 12.10
C THR A 107 -16.48 18.87 12.02
N ARG A 108 -17.09 18.75 10.83
CA ARG A 108 -18.27 17.89 10.58
C ARG A 108 -17.89 16.70 9.71
N LYS A 109 -17.42 15.61 10.35
CA LYS A 109 -17.13 14.32 9.69
C LYS A 109 -18.32 13.76 8.88
N ALA A 110 -19.56 14.12 9.23
CA ALA A 110 -20.79 13.61 8.63
C ALA A 110 -20.97 13.90 7.12
N VAL A 111 -20.21 14.83 6.54
CA VAL A 111 -20.34 15.18 5.11
C VAL A 111 -19.35 14.43 4.21
N LEU A 112 -18.27 13.89 4.77
CA LEU A 112 -17.18 13.30 3.98
C LEU A 112 -17.23 11.77 4.03
N LYS A 113 -17.35 11.16 2.86
CA LYS A 113 -17.35 9.71 2.69
C LYS A 113 -15.97 9.11 3.01
N PRO A 114 -15.89 7.84 3.48
CA PRO A 114 -14.62 7.14 3.61
C PRO A 114 -13.79 7.14 2.32
N LEU A 115 -12.46 7.18 2.43
CA LEU A 115 -11.58 7.31 1.27
C LEU A 115 -11.75 6.16 0.26
N HIS A 116 -11.94 4.94 0.76
CA HIS A 116 -12.15 3.77 -0.07
C HIS A 116 -13.43 3.84 -0.93
N GLU A 117 -14.42 4.66 -0.55
CA GLU A 117 -15.66 4.86 -1.31
C GLU A 117 -15.55 5.96 -2.37
N VAL A 118 -14.65 6.93 -2.19
CA VAL A 118 -14.49 8.09 -3.11
C VAL A 118 -13.27 8.01 -4.00
N ARG A 119 -12.53 6.90 -3.96
CA ARG A 119 -11.29 6.71 -4.73
C ARG A 119 -11.44 6.99 -6.24
N HIS A 120 -12.62 6.73 -6.81
CA HIS A 120 -12.91 6.98 -8.22
C HIS A 120 -12.99 8.47 -8.59
N VAL A 121 -13.23 9.34 -7.60
CA VAL A 121 -13.37 10.80 -7.76
C VAL A 121 -12.04 11.53 -7.55
N LEU A 122 -11.05 10.89 -6.90
CA LEU A 122 -9.78 11.50 -6.48
C LEU A 122 -8.63 11.32 -7.49
N ARG A 123 -8.94 11.20 -8.78
CA ARG A 123 -7.95 10.95 -9.85
C ARG A 123 -7.30 12.24 -10.35
#